data_AF-A0A8X6XWA3-F1
#
_entry.id   AF-A0A8X6XWA3-F1
#
_cell.length_a   1.000
_cell.length_b   1.000
_cell.length_c   1.000
_cell.angle_alpha   90.00
_cell.angle_beta   90.00
_cell.angle_gamma   90.00
#
_symmetry.space_group_name_H-M   'P 1'
#
loop_
_entity.id
_entity.type
_entity.pdbx_description
1 polymer ?
#
loop_
_entity_poly.entity_id
_entity_poly.type
_entity_poly.pdbx_seq_one_letter_code
_entity_poly.pdbx_strand_id
1 'polypeptide(L)'
;MVIAFAFYFSYSQLELQLPEKQFAKQHLSKPVDNTLLKTEHYSDPTYKNLTITSVAAVAGIKINTVLQDMNFTNAKFPDYRDILKYVKDNLLSDFKMKVSPWSLAAGWVKSREIHSENTPELGYVLKAMVTNQIMHAGVSYKGTQLKMMLKLIGGQEVIFKPQKYVREHVITGSPYAGADRHNGEIAAFHLNRLLGLCRCPLTVGRVINLRTEVLPVASESLSKTFFTKENNTCFYGQCYYCSPADPACAEGDIMEGAMILMLPEKYRLKKFRSPWQRTYKDAVTARWEQDFNYCDQIRKISVYRKGTRLLDLIDAAVFDYLIGNADRHHYEVFADFPDSIVILLDNGKSFGNPYWDELTILAPLYQCCKLRKTTYERLWAFVGHLGQSLKVLLNWDQLSPVLSQPHYESLDRRLRTILAAIEVCLNENGEEKASDYFDLDLDMCAIIHCSTSLVDLSLRPQLCVLWLTCFSYDYLNFIHLLN
;
A
#
# COMPACT_ATOMS: atom_id res chain seq x y z
N MET A 1 37.05 49.81 -14.32
CA MET A 1 36.35 50.20 -15.56
C MET A 1 37.19 49.74 -16.72
N VAL A 2 36.88 48.58 -17.32
CA VAL A 2 37.71 48.00 -18.37
C VAL A 2 36.83 47.87 -19.62
N ILE A 3 37.34 48.47 -20.70
CA ILE A 3 36.66 48.75 -21.96
C ILE A 3 36.61 47.50 -22.84
N ALA A 4 35.48 47.32 -23.51
CA ALA A 4 35.18 46.28 -24.47
C ALA A 4 35.88 46.47 -25.83
N PHE A 5 36.16 45.38 -26.53
CA PHE A 5 35.96 45.24 -27.97
C PHE A 5 35.77 43.76 -28.34
N ALA A 6 34.82 43.49 -29.22
CA ALA A 6 34.52 42.18 -29.81
C ALA A 6 35.44 41.88 -31.01
N PHE A 7 35.61 40.60 -31.38
CA PHE A 7 35.39 40.01 -32.73
C PHE A 7 36.00 38.58 -32.83
N TYR A 8 35.13 37.60 -33.14
CA TYR A 8 35.24 36.42 -34.02
C TYR A 8 36.31 35.28 -33.92
N PHE A 9 35.75 34.08 -34.16
CA PHE A 9 36.27 32.84 -34.81
C PHE A 9 36.91 31.68 -34.02
N SER A 10 36.29 30.50 -34.28
CA SER A 10 36.83 29.14 -34.45
C SER A 10 37.55 28.44 -33.29
N TYR A 11 37.00 27.30 -32.88
CA TYR A 11 37.77 26.23 -32.24
C TYR A 11 37.80 24.99 -33.14
N SER A 12 39.01 24.72 -33.63
CA SER A 12 39.44 23.51 -34.32
C SER A 12 39.61 22.35 -33.33
N GLN A 13 39.24 21.16 -33.80
CA GLN A 13 39.52 19.85 -33.19
C GLN A 13 41.02 19.59 -33.09
N LEU A 14 41.46 18.93 -32.02
CA LEU A 14 42.70 18.15 -32.00
C LEU A 14 42.42 16.80 -31.33
N GLU A 15 42.55 15.74 -32.12
CA GLU A 15 42.46 14.33 -31.74
C GLU A 15 43.70 13.88 -30.96
N LEU A 16 43.51 12.90 -30.07
CA LEU A 16 44.58 11.99 -29.64
C LEU A 16 44.04 10.56 -29.66
N GLN A 17 44.62 9.76 -30.56
CA GLN A 17 44.27 8.37 -30.88
C GLN A 17 44.78 7.36 -29.83
N LEU A 18 44.00 6.32 -29.59
CA LEU A 18 44.47 5.02 -29.07
C LEU A 18 43.81 3.87 -29.89
N PRO A 19 44.49 2.71 -30.08
CA PRO A 19 44.45 1.97 -31.34
C PRO A 19 43.37 0.87 -31.44
N GLU A 20 42.90 0.68 -32.69
CA GLU A 20 42.00 -0.39 -33.13
C GLU A 20 42.67 -1.78 -33.12
N LYS A 21 41.94 -2.79 -32.63
CA LYS A 21 42.07 -4.17 -33.12
C LYS A 21 40.72 -4.68 -33.60
N GLN A 22 40.77 -5.18 -34.83
CA GLN A 22 39.68 -5.61 -35.70
C GLN A 22 38.88 -6.79 -35.12
N PHE A 23 37.55 -6.69 -35.21
CA PHE A 23 36.70 -7.85 -35.47
C PHE A 23 35.75 -7.52 -36.64
N ALA A 24 35.71 -8.44 -37.60
CA ALA A 24 35.20 -8.24 -38.94
C ALA A 24 33.70 -7.95 -39.01
N LYS A 25 33.34 -6.97 -39.85
CA LYS A 25 31.98 -6.73 -40.34
C LYS A 25 31.58 -7.84 -41.31
N GLN A 26 30.47 -8.51 -41.03
CA GLN A 26 29.61 -9.03 -42.10
C GLN A 26 28.26 -8.31 -42.03
N HIS A 27 27.95 -7.68 -43.16
CA HIS A 27 26.68 -7.04 -43.50
C HIS A 27 25.50 -7.99 -43.32
N LEU A 28 24.39 -7.50 -42.75
CA LEU A 28 23.06 -7.57 -43.39
C LEU A 28 22.05 -6.72 -42.62
N SER A 29 21.93 -5.47 -43.04
CA SER A 29 20.73 -4.66 -42.88
C SER A 29 19.62 -5.25 -43.77
N LYS A 30 18.54 -5.74 -43.17
CA LYS A 30 17.25 -5.95 -43.85
C LYS A 30 16.16 -5.14 -43.13
N PRO A 31 15.21 -4.56 -43.88
CA PRO A 31 14.19 -3.67 -43.36
C PRO A 31 13.24 -4.44 -42.43
N VAL A 32 12.72 -3.75 -41.41
CA VAL A 32 11.70 -4.26 -40.50
C VAL A 32 10.45 -4.59 -41.31
N ASP A 33 10.11 -5.88 -41.33
CA ASP A 33 8.93 -6.38 -42.02
C ASP A 33 7.68 -6.06 -41.19
N ASN A 34 6.92 -5.06 -41.63
CA ASN A 34 5.65 -4.62 -41.04
C ASN A 34 4.48 -5.61 -41.28
N THR A 35 4.76 -6.87 -41.65
CA THR A 35 3.72 -7.91 -41.78
C THR A 35 3.39 -8.63 -40.47
N LEU A 36 4.14 -8.43 -39.38
CA LEU A 36 3.84 -9.00 -38.05
C LEU A 36 2.87 -8.17 -37.19
N LEU A 37 2.31 -7.09 -37.74
CA LEU A 37 1.29 -6.25 -37.11
C LEU A 37 -0.11 -6.41 -37.74
N LYS A 38 -0.31 -7.48 -38.51
CA LYS A 38 -1.64 -7.85 -39.01
C LYS A 38 -2.26 -8.90 -38.11
N THR A 39 -3.32 -8.47 -37.43
CA THR A 39 -4.47 -9.27 -36.98
C THR A 39 -4.50 -10.71 -37.52
N GLU A 40 -4.02 -11.66 -36.73
CA GLU A 40 -4.40 -13.06 -36.89
C GLU A 40 -5.53 -13.37 -35.91
N HIS A 41 -6.75 -13.35 -36.45
CA HIS A 41 -7.84 -14.17 -35.94
C HIS A 41 -7.40 -15.63 -36.07
N TYR A 42 -6.76 -16.17 -35.03
CA TYR A 42 -6.47 -17.59 -34.94
C TYR A 42 -7.70 -18.32 -34.42
N SER A 43 -8.66 -18.57 -35.31
CA SER A 43 -9.67 -19.60 -35.12
C SER A 43 -9.05 -20.96 -35.48
N ASP A 44 -8.25 -21.50 -34.56
CA ASP A 44 -7.79 -22.89 -34.60
C ASP A 44 -8.96 -23.83 -34.26
N PRO A 45 -9.37 -24.74 -35.16
CA PRO A 45 -10.51 -25.64 -34.90
C PRO A 45 -10.19 -26.76 -33.91
N THR A 46 -8.96 -26.86 -33.38
CA THR A 46 -8.57 -27.90 -32.41
C THR A 46 -8.69 -27.50 -30.94
N TYR A 47 -9.06 -26.25 -30.64
CA TYR A 47 -9.48 -25.81 -29.29
C TYR A 47 -11.00 -25.92 -29.09
N LYS A 48 -11.57 -27.09 -29.35
CA LYS A 48 -12.93 -27.41 -28.89
C LYS A 48 -12.84 -28.05 -27.51
N ASN A 49 -13.23 -27.29 -26.47
CA ASN A 49 -13.31 -27.64 -25.05
C ASN A 49 -12.13 -27.23 -24.15
N LEU A 50 -11.74 -25.94 -24.15
CA LEU A 50 -11.18 -25.37 -22.93
C LEU A 50 -12.35 -24.98 -22.02
N THR A 51 -12.73 -25.86 -21.09
CA THR A 51 -13.64 -25.52 -20.00
C THR A 51 -12.96 -24.42 -19.17
N ILE A 52 -13.41 -23.18 -19.30
CA ILE A 52 -12.96 -22.04 -18.49
C ILE A 52 -13.33 -22.39 -17.03
N THR A 53 -12.36 -22.84 -16.24
CA THR A 53 -12.61 -23.61 -15.00
C THR A 53 -12.20 -22.91 -13.72
N SER A 54 -11.50 -21.77 -13.77
CA SER A 54 -11.16 -21.02 -12.56
C SER A 54 -12.08 -19.81 -12.35
N VAL A 55 -12.45 -19.55 -11.10
CA VAL A 55 -13.33 -18.44 -10.73
C VAL A 55 -12.75 -17.11 -11.19
N ALA A 56 -11.43 -16.95 -11.07
CA ALA A 56 -10.73 -15.75 -11.48
C ALA A 56 -10.74 -15.53 -13.01
N ALA A 57 -10.72 -16.59 -13.83
CA ALA A 57 -10.80 -16.44 -15.28
C ALA A 57 -12.17 -15.90 -15.70
N VAL A 58 -13.25 -16.43 -15.13
CA VAL A 58 -14.61 -15.94 -15.38
C VAL A 58 -14.78 -14.51 -14.89
N ALA A 59 -14.32 -14.20 -13.68
CA ALA A 59 -14.33 -12.83 -13.16
C ALA A 59 -13.54 -11.89 -14.08
N GLY A 60 -12.35 -12.30 -14.53
CA GLY A 60 -11.50 -11.51 -15.42
C GLY A 60 -12.15 -11.19 -16.76
N ILE A 61 -12.86 -12.15 -17.36
CA ILE A 61 -13.62 -11.91 -18.60
C ILE A 61 -14.69 -10.83 -18.37
N LYS A 62 -15.52 -10.98 -17.34
CA LYS A 62 -16.59 -10.01 -17.02
C LYS A 62 -16.03 -8.62 -16.75
N ILE A 63 -14.99 -8.55 -15.92
CA ILE A 63 -14.31 -7.30 -15.55
C ILE A 63 -13.73 -6.63 -16.79
N ASN A 64 -13.05 -7.38 -17.67
CA ASN A 64 -12.44 -6.83 -18.87
C ASN A 64 -13.50 -6.33 -19.88
N THR A 65 -14.64 -7.02 -20.00
CA THR A 65 -15.76 -6.54 -20.81
C THR A 65 -16.27 -5.19 -20.30
N VAL A 66 -16.57 -5.08 -19.00
CA VAL A 66 -17.06 -3.82 -18.41
C VAL A 66 -16.02 -2.71 -18.50
N LEU A 67 -14.73 -3.04 -18.30
CA LEU A 67 -13.62 -2.08 -18.36
C LEU A 67 -13.51 -1.38 -19.73
N GLN A 68 -13.88 -2.06 -20.82
CA GLN A 68 -13.84 -1.50 -22.18
C GLN A 68 -14.95 -0.46 -22.43
N ASP A 69 -16.09 -0.62 -21.76
CA ASP A 69 -17.26 0.23 -21.93
C ASP A 69 -17.36 1.35 -20.88
N MET A 70 -16.61 1.23 -19.78
CA MET A 70 -16.72 2.12 -18.63
C MET A 70 -16.17 3.52 -18.93
N ASN A 71 -16.99 4.54 -18.64
CA ASN A 71 -16.54 5.93 -18.69
C ASN A 71 -15.93 6.37 -17.35
N PHE A 72 -14.64 6.69 -17.39
CA PHE A 72 -13.86 7.12 -16.23
C PHE A 72 -13.86 8.64 -15.99
N THR A 73 -14.60 9.43 -16.77
CA THR A 73 -14.75 10.87 -16.50
C THR A 73 -15.71 11.07 -15.35
N ASN A 74 -15.29 11.77 -14.29
CA ASN A 74 -16.14 11.95 -13.13
C ASN A 74 -16.20 13.39 -12.62
N ALA A 75 -17.42 13.91 -12.51
CA ALA A 75 -17.72 15.25 -11.99
C ALA A 75 -18.40 15.22 -10.60
N LYS A 76 -18.67 14.04 -10.04
CA LYS A 76 -19.50 13.87 -8.82
C LYS A 76 -18.73 13.53 -7.54
N PHE A 77 -17.42 13.30 -7.60
CA PHE A 77 -16.62 12.88 -6.45
C PHE A 77 -15.65 14.00 -6.02
N PRO A 78 -15.19 13.99 -4.76
CA PRO A 78 -14.26 15.00 -4.25
C PRO A 78 -13.02 15.13 -5.14
N ASP A 79 -12.52 16.36 -5.31
CA ASP A 79 -11.28 16.59 -6.05
C ASP A 79 -10.12 15.92 -5.30
N TYR A 80 -9.41 15.01 -5.99
CA TYR A 80 -8.22 14.34 -5.45
C TYR A 80 -7.18 15.33 -4.93
N ARG A 81 -7.15 16.55 -5.47
CA ARG A 81 -6.21 17.60 -5.07
C ARG A 81 -6.42 18.05 -3.63
N ASP A 82 -7.66 18.12 -3.16
CA ASP A 82 -7.96 18.51 -1.78
C ASP A 82 -7.48 17.43 -0.81
N ILE A 83 -7.74 16.16 -1.15
CA ILE A 83 -7.26 15.00 -0.38
C ILE A 83 -5.73 14.97 -0.37
N LEU A 84 -5.09 15.09 -1.54
CA LEU A 84 -3.63 15.06 -1.67
C LEU A 84 -2.98 16.20 -0.90
N LYS A 85 -3.52 17.42 -1.02
CA LYS A 85 -3.01 18.59 -0.30
C LYS A 85 -2.98 18.32 1.20
N TYR A 86 -4.09 17.90 1.76
CA TYR A 86 -4.20 17.63 3.18
C TYR A 86 -3.31 16.46 3.67
N VAL A 87 -3.28 15.34 2.94
CA VAL A 87 -2.43 14.19 3.29
C VAL A 87 -0.94 14.56 3.22
N LYS A 88 -0.57 15.43 2.26
CA LYS A 88 0.76 16.00 2.10
C LYS A 88 1.10 16.97 3.22
N ASP A 89 0.22 17.88 3.59
CA ASP A 89 0.46 18.88 4.63
C ASP A 89 0.82 18.22 5.98
N ASN A 90 0.18 17.09 6.30
CA ASN A 90 0.52 16.26 7.47
C ASN A 90 1.97 15.75 7.48
N LEU A 91 2.63 15.61 6.33
CA LEU A 91 4.04 15.22 6.24
C LEU A 91 5.01 16.38 6.47
N LEU A 92 4.54 17.62 6.31
CA LEU A 92 5.39 18.83 6.30
C LEU A 92 5.63 19.43 7.68
N SER A 93 5.03 18.90 8.73
CA SER A 93 5.18 19.46 10.07
C SER A 93 6.62 19.42 10.55
N ASP A 94 7.19 20.62 10.73
CA ASP A 94 8.56 20.87 11.20
C ASP A 94 8.60 21.45 12.62
N PHE A 95 7.44 21.63 13.25
CA PHE A 95 7.35 22.25 14.57
C PHE A 95 8.04 21.38 15.62
N LYS A 96 9.03 21.95 16.32
CA LYS A 96 9.66 21.31 17.48
C LYS A 96 8.66 21.26 18.64
N MET A 97 8.02 20.12 18.82
CA MET A 97 7.11 19.90 19.93
C MET A 97 7.88 19.61 21.22
N LYS A 98 7.34 20.06 22.36
CA LYS A 98 7.83 19.67 23.69
C LYS A 98 7.41 18.25 24.09
N VAL A 99 6.47 17.67 23.35
CA VAL A 99 5.91 16.34 23.60
C VAL A 99 6.76 15.28 22.88
N SER A 100 6.95 14.13 23.53
CA SER A 100 7.60 12.97 22.92
C SER A 100 6.86 12.54 21.65
N PRO A 101 7.56 12.35 20.51
CA PRO A 101 6.94 11.86 19.28
C PRO A 101 6.30 10.47 19.47
N TRP A 102 6.88 9.67 20.38
CA TRP A 102 6.42 8.31 20.69
C TRP A 102 5.11 8.32 21.46
N SER A 103 5.00 9.18 22.48
CA SER A 103 3.76 9.33 23.25
C SER A 103 2.63 9.89 22.39
N LEU A 104 2.96 10.80 21.47
CA LEU A 104 2.00 11.35 20.52
C LEU A 104 1.48 10.26 19.57
N ALA A 105 2.37 9.52 18.92
CA ALA A 105 1.98 8.42 18.03
C ALA A 105 1.19 7.33 18.73
N ALA A 106 1.58 6.98 19.97
CA ALA A 106 0.85 6.01 20.78
C ALA A 106 -0.57 6.48 21.16
N GLY A 107 -0.78 7.80 21.23
CA GLY A 107 -2.08 8.41 21.50
C GLY A 107 -3.05 8.39 20.32
N TRP A 108 -2.57 8.23 19.09
CA TRP A 108 -3.41 8.19 17.89
C TRP A 108 -4.12 6.86 17.67
N VAL A 109 -3.50 5.76 18.11
CA VAL A 109 -4.02 4.42 17.86
C VAL A 109 -5.37 4.25 18.58
N LYS A 110 -6.37 3.77 17.85
CA LYS A 110 -7.72 3.41 18.34
C LYS A 110 -8.12 2.05 17.78
N SER A 111 -9.27 1.52 18.21
CA SER A 111 -9.76 0.21 17.73
C SER A 111 -10.03 0.14 16.22
N ARG A 112 -10.30 1.28 15.59
CA ARG A 112 -10.68 1.40 14.17
C ARG A 112 -9.71 2.19 13.29
N GLU A 113 -8.58 2.66 13.83
CA GLU A 113 -7.56 3.40 13.08
C GLU A 113 -6.21 3.35 13.81
N ILE A 114 -5.09 3.38 13.07
CA ILE A 114 -3.74 3.51 13.66
C ILE A 114 -3.40 4.99 13.88
N HIS A 115 -3.86 5.83 12.97
CA HIS A 115 -3.76 7.28 13.03
C HIS A 115 -4.94 7.86 12.25
N SER A 116 -5.41 9.05 12.60
CA SER A 116 -6.50 9.69 11.86
C SER A 116 -6.05 10.18 10.49
N GLU A 117 -6.99 10.37 9.56
CA GLU A 117 -6.69 11.01 8.28
C GLU A 117 -6.01 12.37 8.50
N ASN A 118 -6.51 13.15 9.48
CA ASN A 118 -5.88 14.38 9.97
C ASN A 118 -4.86 14.01 11.01
N THR A 119 -3.58 14.06 10.68
CA THR A 119 -2.54 13.93 11.68
C THR A 119 -1.49 14.98 11.38
N PRO A 120 -1.74 16.25 11.75
CA PRO A 120 -0.83 17.35 11.46
C PRO A 120 0.58 17.04 11.92
N GLU A 121 0.76 16.43 13.09
CA GLU A 121 2.06 16.15 13.69
C GLU A 121 2.75 14.90 13.14
N LEU A 122 2.23 14.29 12.06
CA LEU A 122 2.81 13.07 11.49
C LEU A 122 4.25 13.28 11.03
N GLY A 123 4.53 14.39 10.33
CA GLY A 123 5.89 14.75 9.89
C GLY A 123 6.91 14.77 11.02
N TYR A 124 6.51 15.25 12.21
CA TYR A 124 7.35 15.28 13.41
C TYR A 124 7.74 13.86 13.88
N VAL A 125 6.79 12.92 13.91
CA VAL A 125 7.04 11.53 14.31
C VAL A 125 7.89 10.80 13.28
N LEU A 126 7.57 10.94 11.98
CA LEU A 126 8.35 10.31 10.90
C LEU A 126 9.78 10.84 10.89
N LYS A 127 9.99 12.14 11.10
CA LYS A 127 11.33 12.72 11.21
C LYS A 127 12.10 12.15 12.40
N ALA A 128 11.46 11.96 13.55
CA ALA A 128 12.08 11.34 14.70
C ALA A 128 12.50 9.88 14.43
N MET A 129 11.70 9.10 13.69
CA MET A 129 12.08 7.74 13.27
C MET A 129 13.35 7.75 12.40
N VAL A 130 13.46 8.74 11.51
CA VAL A 130 14.64 8.93 10.65
C VAL A 130 15.89 9.32 11.44
N THR A 131 15.80 10.30 12.34
CA THR A 131 16.99 10.94 12.91
C THR A 131 17.42 10.42 14.27
N ASN A 132 16.53 9.78 15.03
CA ASN A 132 16.85 9.37 16.39
C ASN A 132 17.87 8.24 16.42
N GLN A 133 18.81 8.33 17.36
CA GLN A 133 19.87 7.34 17.54
C GLN A 133 19.29 5.96 17.85
N ILE A 134 19.91 4.92 17.27
CA ILE A 134 19.64 3.52 17.60
C ILE A 134 20.41 3.18 18.88
N MET A 135 19.69 2.83 19.93
CA MET A 135 20.24 2.49 21.25
C MET A 135 20.41 0.98 21.46
N HIS A 136 19.67 0.18 20.71
CA HIS A 136 19.77 -1.29 20.72
C HIS A 136 19.33 -1.85 19.37
N ALA A 137 19.97 -2.94 18.96
CA ALA A 137 19.58 -3.72 17.79
C ALA A 137 19.54 -5.21 18.15
N GLY A 138 18.50 -5.93 17.71
CA GLY A 138 18.34 -7.35 17.98
C GLY A 138 17.65 -8.09 16.85
N VAL A 139 17.62 -9.41 16.95
CA VAL A 139 16.86 -10.26 16.02
C VAL A 139 15.36 -10.21 16.34
N SER A 140 14.52 -10.31 15.31
CA SER A 140 13.09 -10.57 15.51
C SER A 140 12.82 -12.07 15.43
N TYR A 141 12.46 -12.69 16.55
CA TYR A 141 12.22 -14.14 16.60
C TYR A 141 10.92 -14.60 15.91
N LYS A 142 10.11 -13.66 15.40
CA LYS A 142 8.80 -13.95 14.79
C LYS A 142 8.76 -13.50 13.33
N GLY A 143 8.32 -14.40 12.46
CA GLY A 143 8.15 -14.14 11.03
C GLY A 143 9.07 -15.00 10.17
N THR A 144 8.83 -14.97 8.87
CA THR A 144 9.54 -15.81 7.89
C THR A 144 10.68 -15.06 7.19
N GLN A 145 10.60 -13.74 7.11
CA GLN A 145 11.52 -12.86 6.38
C GLN A 145 12.50 -12.14 7.30
N LEU A 146 13.64 -11.71 6.72
CA LEU A 146 14.71 -11.02 7.43
C LEU A 146 14.27 -9.63 7.90
N LYS A 147 14.48 -9.34 9.20
CA LYS A 147 14.27 -8.03 9.81
C LYS A 147 15.03 -7.90 11.13
N MET A 148 15.34 -6.68 11.51
CA MET A 148 15.91 -6.34 12.83
C MET A 148 14.85 -5.68 13.72
N MET A 149 14.90 -5.96 15.01
CA MET A 149 14.25 -5.14 16.03
C MET A 149 15.23 -4.05 16.44
N LEU A 150 14.86 -2.78 16.34
CA LEU A 150 15.68 -1.67 16.81
C LEU A 150 14.94 -0.93 17.93
N LYS A 151 15.70 -0.35 18.87
CA LYS A 151 15.18 0.55 19.90
C LYS A 151 15.81 1.92 19.74
N LEU A 152 15.00 2.93 19.48
CA LEU A 152 15.45 4.32 19.32
C LEU A 152 15.62 4.99 20.68
N ILE A 153 16.33 6.13 20.71
CA ILE A 153 16.38 6.99 21.90
C ILE A 153 14.96 7.37 22.36
N GLY A 154 14.74 7.35 23.67
CA GLY A 154 13.39 7.43 24.26
C GLY A 154 12.68 6.08 24.36
N GLY A 155 13.33 4.98 23.96
CA GLY A 155 12.88 3.62 24.22
C GLY A 155 11.84 3.07 23.24
N GLN A 156 11.49 3.80 22.20
CA GLN A 156 10.54 3.34 21.18
C GLN A 156 11.13 2.22 20.34
N GLU A 157 10.38 1.13 20.19
CA GLU A 157 10.75 0.01 19.33
C GLU A 157 10.27 0.23 17.90
N VAL A 158 11.08 -0.22 16.95
CA VAL A 158 10.80 -0.20 15.51
C VAL A 158 11.30 -1.49 14.86
N ILE A 159 10.63 -1.91 13.79
CA ILE A 159 11.13 -2.96 12.90
C ILE A 159 11.96 -2.28 11.81
N PHE A 160 13.12 -2.84 11.50
CA PHE A 160 13.89 -2.47 10.31
C PHE A 160 13.92 -3.62 9.32
N LYS A 161 13.34 -3.41 8.13
CA LYS A 161 13.43 -4.34 6.99
C LYS A 161 14.50 -3.82 6.02
N PRO A 162 15.62 -4.53 5.84
CA PRO A 162 16.72 -4.05 5.00
C PRO A 162 16.36 -4.09 3.51
N GLN A 163 17.05 -3.28 2.72
CA GLN A 163 17.01 -3.41 1.27
C GLN A 163 17.53 -4.78 0.83
N LYS A 164 16.76 -5.44 -0.04
CA LYS A 164 17.12 -6.71 -0.67
C LYS A 164 17.26 -6.62 -2.18
N TYR A 165 16.51 -5.72 -2.82
CA TYR A 165 16.48 -5.54 -4.26
C TYR A 165 16.67 -4.07 -4.64
N VAL A 166 17.16 -3.83 -5.86
CA VAL A 166 17.11 -2.50 -6.50
C VAL A 166 15.67 -2.17 -6.90
N ARG A 167 15.35 -0.88 -7.08
CA ARG A 167 13.97 -0.40 -7.35
C ARG A 167 13.38 -0.96 -8.65
N GLU A 168 14.23 -1.26 -9.63
CA GLU A 168 13.88 -1.77 -10.96
C GLU A 168 13.71 -3.29 -11.00
N HIS A 169 14.02 -3.99 -9.90
CA HIS A 169 13.96 -5.44 -9.88
C HIS A 169 12.51 -5.94 -9.98
N VAL A 170 12.24 -6.73 -11.03
CA VAL A 170 10.95 -7.38 -11.26
C VAL A 170 11.00 -8.79 -10.68
N ILE A 171 10.08 -9.11 -9.78
CA ILE A 171 9.91 -10.47 -9.27
C ILE A 171 9.01 -11.25 -10.24
N THR A 172 9.49 -12.43 -10.61
CA THR A 172 8.82 -13.40 -11.46
C THR A 172 8.60 -14.70 -10.69
N GLY A 173 7.83 -15.61 -11.26
CA GLY A 173 7.47 -16.88 -10.62
C GLY A 173 6.10 -16.80 -9.93
N SER A 174 5.96 -17.44 -8.77
CA SER A 174 4.68 -17.47 -8.06
C SER A 174 4.29 -16.07 -7.56
N PRO A 175 2.99 -15.77 -7.37
CA PRO A 175 2.55 -14.46 -6.90
C PRO A 175 3.13 -14.02 -5.55
N TYR A 176 3.56 -14.96 -4.72
CA TYR A 176 4.14 -14.75 -3.38
C TYR A 176 5.66 -14.95 -3.33
N ALA A 177 6.32 -15.03 -4.50
CA ALA A 177 7.76 -15.21 -4.62
C ALA A 177 8.54 -13.97 -4.14
N GLY A 178 9.84 -14.17 -3.92
CA GLY A 178 10.75 -13.11 -3.50
C GLY A 178 10.77 -12.86 -2.00
N ALA A 179 11.78 -12.09 -1.59
CA ALA A 179 11.91 -11.56 -0.25
C ALA A 179 11.08 -10.28 -0.07
N ASP A 180 10.93 -9.85 1.18
CA ASP A 180 10.34 -8.55 1.50
C ASP A 180 11.13 -7.40 0.85
N ARG A 181 10.41 -6.44 0.28
CA ARG A 181 10.91 -5.19 -0.26
C ARG A 181 10.68 -4.07 0.73
N HIS A 182 11.75 -3.46 1.22
CA HIS A 182 11.66 -2.33 2.16
C HIS A 182 10.88 -1.16 1.56
N ASN A 183 11.14 -0.82 0.30
CA ASN A 183 10.44 0.23 -0.41
C ASN A 183 8.95 -0.07 -0.64
N GLY A 184 8.57 -1.35 -0.65
CA GLY A 184 7.16 -1.77 -0.69
C GLY A 184 6.40 -1.40 0.59
N GLU A 185 7.02 -1.58 1.77
CA GLU A 185 6.41 -1.16 3.06
C GLU A 185 6.18 0.35 3.13
N ILE A 186 7.16 1.14 2.66
CA ILE A 186 7.08 2.61 2.63
C ILE A 186 5.95 3.05 1.71
N ALA A 187 5.93 2.52 0.47
CA ALA A 187 4.90 2.85 -0.50
C ALA A 187 3.49 2.44 -0.03
N ALA A 188 3.38 1.27 0.59
CA ALA A 188 2.14 0.77 1.17
C ALA A 188 1.60 1.69 2.28
N PHE A 189 2.47 2.18 3.18
CA PHE A 189 2.05 3.13 4.23
C PHE A 189 1.47 4.41 3.64
N HIS A 190 2.15 5.04 2.67
CA HIS A 190 1.68 6.27 2.04
C HIS A 190 0.41 6.05 1.20
N LEU A 191 0.30 4.95 0.47
CA LEU A 191 -0.92 4.62 -0.27
C LEU A 191 -2.11 4.38 0.66
N ASN A 192 -1.90 3.69 1.79
CA ASN A 192 -2.93 3.49 2.81
C ASN A 192 -3.48 4.82 3.34
N ARG A 193 -2.63 5.85 3.48
CA ARG A 193 -3.07 7.20 3.88
C ARG A 193 -3.82 7.91 2.76
N LEU A 194 -3.32 7.82 1.54
CA LEU A 194 -3.94 8.42 0.36
C LEU A 194 -5.36 7.88 0.12
N LEU A 195 -5.57 6.59 0.42
CA LEU A 195 -6.87 5.93 0.35
C LEU A 195 -7.75 6.13 1.60
N GLY A 196 -7.33 6.92 2.60
CA GLY A 196 -8.09 7.15 3.82
C GLY A 196 -8.30 5.90 4.69
N LEU A 197 -7.52 4.83 4.48
CA LEU A 197 -7.70 3.58 5.21
C LEU A 197 -7.14 3.69 6.63
N CYS A 198 -5.97 4.33 6.78
CA CYS A 198 -5.37 4.62 8.09
C CYS A 198 -5.11 3.37 8.97
N ARG A 199 -4.80 2.22 8.35
CA ARG A 199 -4.64 0.89 9.00
C ARG A 199 -3.20 0.36 9.02
N CYS A 200 -2.28 1.01 8.30
CA CYS A 200 -0.85 0.66 8.34
C CYS A 200 -0.15 1.35 9.53
N PRO A 201 0.76 0.67 10.22
CA PRO A 201 1.74 1.32 11.08
C PRO A 201 2.57 2.36 10.32
N LEU A 202 3.02 3.37 11.06
CA LEU A 202 3.91 4.40 10.51
C LEU A 202 5.18 3.74 9.96
N THR A 203 5.51 4.08 8.72
CA THR A 203 6.68 3.53 8.02
C THR A 203 7.44 4.65 7.32
N VAL A 204 8.76 4.67 7.46
CA VAL A 204 9.63 5.62 6.78
C VAL A 204 10.88 4.91 6.26
N GLY A 205 11.43 5.37 5.16
CA GLY A 205 12.75 4.95 4.72
C GLY A 205 13.85 5.48 5.66
N ARG A 206 14.89 4.67 5.91
CA ARG A 206 16.09 5.08 6.64
C ARG A 206 17.36 4.49 6.05
N VAL A 207 18.37 5.35 5.90
CA VAL A 207 19.75 4.96 5.63
C VAL A 207 20.47 4.80 6.96
N ILE A 208 21.11 3.66 7.19
CA ILE A 208 21.88 3.37 8.41
C ILE A 208 23.28 2.89 8.07
N ASN A 209 24.25 3.25 8.91
CA ASN A 209 25.57 2.66 8.87
C ASN A 209 25.61 1.42 9.79
N LEU A 210 25.73 0.23 9.20
CA LEU A 210 25.73 -1.03 9.95
C LEU A 210 26.89 -1.15 10.94
N ARG A 211 28.05 -0.58 10.60
CA ARG A 211 29.27 -0.66 11.42
C ARG A 211 29.25 0.30 12.59
N THR A 212 28.71 1.50 12.42
CA THR A 212 28.78 2.56 13.44
C THR A 212 27.47 2.76 14.20
N GLU A 213 26.31 2.46 13.60
CA GLU A 213 25.00 2.64 14.25
C GLU A 213 24.36 1.34 14.75
N VAL A 214 24.68 0.18 14.15
CA VAL A 214 24.01 -1.10 14.48
C VAL A 214 24.91 -2.03 15.28
N LEU A 215 26.06 -2.43 14.73
CA LEU A 215 26.97 -3.40 15.36
C LEU A 215 27.36 -3.05 16.81
N PRO A 216 27.66 -1.79 17.18
CA PRO A 216 28.05 -1.44 18.54
C PRO A 216 26.94 -1.61 19.58
N VAL A 217 25.68 -1.63 19.15
CA VAL A 217 24.49 -1.76 20.01
C VAL A 217 23.71 -3.05 19.75
N ALA A 218 24.27 -3.96 18.95
CA ALA A 218 23.66 -5.22 18.57
C ALA A 218 23.71 -6.24 19.71
N SER A 219 22.62 -7.00 19.88
CA SER A 219 22.61 -8.20 20.72
C SER A 219 23.61 -9.22 20.20
N GLU A 220 24.09 -10.10 21.08
CA GLU A 220 25.00 -11.19 20.70
C GLU A 220 24.38 -12.11 19.62
N SER A 221 23.06 -12.34 19.70
CA SER A 221 22.32 -13.11 18.71
C SER A 221 22.32 -12.47 17.32
N LEU A 222 22.28 -11.14 17.24
CA LEU A 222 22.31 -10.42 15.98
C LEU A 222 23.75 -10.29 15.45
N SER A 223 24.70 -9.88 16.31
CA SER A 223 26.08 -9.61 15.91
C SER A 223 26.80 -10.84 15.33
N LYS A 224 26.51 -12.04 15.84
CA LYS A 224 27.02 -13.32 15.30
C LYS A 224 26.59 -13.60 13.86
N THR A 225 25.55 -12.91 13.36
CA THR A 225 25.06 -13.09 11.98
C THR A 225 25.72 -12.13 10.98
N PHE A 226 26.55 -11.20 11.46
CA PHE A 226 27.27 -10.26 10.61
C PHE A 226 28.57 -10.86 10.07
N PHE A 227 28.88 -10.52 8.83
CA PHE A 227 30.13 -10.89 8.17
C PHE A 227 30.44 -9.94 7.03
N THR A 228 31.69 -9.94 6.57
CA THR A 228 32.10 -9.16 5.40
C THR A 228 32.05 -10.03 4.15
N LYS A 229 31.43 -9.54 3.08
CA LYS A 229 31.45 -10.16 1.75
C LYS A 229 31.74 -9.07 0.73
N GLU A 230 32.81 -9.25 -0.07
CA GLU A 230 33.16 -8.31 -1.16
C GLU A 230 33.27 -6.85 -0.68
N ASN A 231 33.95 -6.62 0.45
CA ASN A 231 34.07 -5.32 1.14
C ASN A 231 32.76 -4.70 1.67
N ASN A 232 31.64 -5.42 1.58
CA ASN A 232 30.36 -5.01 2.14
C ASN A 232 30.11 -5.67 3.49
N THR A 233 29.55 -4.92 4.44
CA THR A 233 29.02 -5.45 5.69
C THR A 233 27.65 -6.08 5.41
N CYS A 234 27.54 -7.37 5.70
CA CYS A 234 26.34 -8.16 5.46
C CYS A 234 25.85 -8.80 6.75
N PHE A 235 24.55 -9.11 6.82
CA PHE A 235 23.98 -9.95 7.87
C PHE A 235 22.85 -10.81 7.33
N TYR A 236 22.67 -11.99 7.91
CA TYR A 236 21.57 -12.88 7.56
C TYR A 236 20.49 -12.99 8.65
N GLY A 237 20.73 -12.44 9.85
CA GLY A 237 19.76 -12.43 10.95
C GLY A 237 19.28 -13.82 11.37
N GLN A 238 18.09 -13.87 11.99
CA GLN A 238 17.49 -15.12 12.44
C GLN A 238 15.98 -15.11 12.14
N CYS A 239 15.57 -15.93 11.17
CA CYS A 239 14.19 -16.11 10.74
C CYS A 239 14.05 -17.46 10.00
N TYR A 240 12.83 -17.84 9.60
CA TYR A 240 12.58 -19.14 8.96
C TYR A 240 13.36 -19.36 7.64
N TYR A 241 13.49 -18.32 6.81
CA TYR A 241 14.23 -18.40 5.53
C TYR A 241 15.65 -17.80 5.59
N CYS A 242 16.08 -17.35 6.77
CA CYS A 242 17.36 -16.68 6.93
C CYS A 242 18.51 -17.68 6.89
N SER A 243 19.50 -17.43 6.04
CA SER A 243 20.72 -18.24 5.96
C SER A 243 21.92 -17.41 5.51
N PRO A 244 23.16 -17.82 5.85
CA PRO A 244 24.37 -17.17 5.32
C PRO A 244 24.47 -17.17 3.79
N ALA A 245 23.73 -18.06 3.12
CA ALA A 245 23.67 -18.13 1.66
C ALA A 245 22.84 -16.99 1.03
N ASP A 246 21.93 -16.37 1.80
CA ASP A 246 21.04 -15.30 1.33
C ASP A 246 21.03 -14.06 2.27
N PRO A 247 22.19 -13.41 2.51
CA PRO A 247 22.27 -12.27 3.42
C PRO A 247 21.67 -10.99 2.82
N ALA A 248 21.37 -10.00 3.67
CA ALA A 248 21.28 -8.60 3.23
C ALA A 248 22.66 -7.95 3.36
N CYS A 249 23.11 -7.28 2.30
CA CYS A 249 24.42 -6.62 2.25
C CYS A 249 24.24 -5.12 2.04
N ALA A 250 25.03 -4.33 2.78
CA ALA A 250 25.14 -2.90 2.58
C ALA A 250 25.97 -2.57 1.31
N GLU A 251 25.96 -1.31 0.90
CA GLU A 251 26.99 -0.74 0.04
C GLU A 251 28.11 -0.19 0.93
N GLY A 252 29.24 -0.89 0.99
CA GLY A 252 30.24 -0.72 2.04
C GLY A 252 29.62 -1.03 3.41
N ASP A 253 29.37 0.00 4.20
CA ASP A 253 28.68 -0.11 5.50
C ASP A 253 27.28 0.53 5.50
N ILE A 254 26.86 1.15 4.40
CA ILE A 254 25.63 1.94 4.30
C ILE A 254 24.49 1.08 3.75
N MET A 255 23.38 1.02 4.49
CA MET A 255 22.23 0.23 4.13
C MET A 255 20.94 1.05 4.20
N GLU A 256 20.15 1.00 3.12
CA GLU A 256 18.76 1.43 3.16
C GLU A 256 17.87 0.39 3.82
N GLY A 257 16.79 0.84 4.44
CA GLY A 257 15.70 -0.04 4.84
C GLY A 257 14.45 0.73 5.24
N ALA A 258 13.38 0.01 5.51
CA ALA A 258 12.13 0.53 5.99
C ALA A 258 12.09 0.41 7.50
N MET A 259 11.85 1.52 8.17
CA MET A 259 11.65 1.60 9.62
C MET A 259 10.16 1.68 9.90
N ILE A 260 9.62 0.68 10.57
CA ILE A 260 8.19 0.52 10.87
C ILE A 260 8.00 0.69 12.38
N LEU A 261 7.17 1.63 12.79
CA LEU A 261 6.91 1.92 14.21
C LEU A 261 6.13 0.78 14.86
N MET A 262 6.63 0.24 15.97
CA MET A 262 5.89 -0.76 16.75
C MET A 262 4.67 -0.12 17.41
N LEU A 263 3.54 -0.82 17.35
CA LEU A 263 2.31 -0.39 17.99
C LEU A 263 2.46 -0.41 19.53
N PRO A 264 1.73 0.44 20.27
CA PRO A 264 1.80 0.47 21.73
C PRO A 264 1.44 -0.88 22.36
N GLU A 265 2.11 -1.25 23.45
CA GLU A 265 1.94 -2.56 24.11
C GLU A 265 0.49 -2.91 24.47
N LYS A 266 -0.33 -1.90 24.82
CA LYS A 266 -1.77 -2.08 25.11
C LYS A 266 -2.58 -2.61 23.94
N TYR A 267 -2.10 -2.43 22.70
CA TYR A 267 -2.75 -2.88 21.47
C TYR A 267 -2.20 -4.25 21.04
N ARG A 268 -2.49 -5.28 21.83
CA ARG A 268 -2.03 -6.64 21.54
C ARG A 268 -2.68 -7.18 20.26
N LEU A 269 -1.87 -7.79 19.40
CA LEU A 269 -2.33 -8.33 18.13
C LEU A 269 -2.85 -9.76 18.27
N LYS A 270 -4.02 -10.03 17.69
CA LYS A 270 -4.58 -11.37 17.48
C LYS A 270 -4.57 -11.71 16.00
N LYS A 271 -3.92 -12.83 15.68
CA LYS A 271 -3.74 -13.32 14.32
C LYS A 271 -4.87 -14.28 13.93
N PHE A 272 -5.38 -14.12 12.72
CA PHE A 272 -6.40 -14.98 12.11
C PHE A 272 -5.93 -15.47 10.75
N ARG A 273 -6.33 -16.68 10.39
CA ARG A 273 -6.12 -17.22 9.04
C ARG A 273 -7.03 -16.49 8.06
N SER A 274 -6.48 -16.01 6.95
CA SER A 274 -7.30 -15.42 5.87
C SER A 274 -8.18 -16.50 5.23
N PRO A 275 -9.49 -16.25 4.99
CA PRO A 275 -10.31 -17.17 4.22
C PRO A 275 -9.79 -17.36 2.79
N TRP A 276 -9.24 -16.31 2.20
CA TRP A 276 -8.64 -16.33 0.86
C TRP A 276 -7.14 -16.65 0.87
N GLN A 277 -6.68 -17.40 1.88
CA GLN A 277 -5.30 -17.87 1.92
C GLN A 277 -5.02 -18.82 0.74
N ARG A 278 -3.88 -18.62 0.06
CA ARG A 278 -3.32 -19.54 -0.95
C ARG A 278 -2.84 -20.85 -0.33
N THR A 279 -2.64 -21.87 -1.17
CA THR A 279 -2.13 -23.18 -0.70
C THR A 279 -0.63 -23.19 -0.41
N TYR A 280 0.12 -22.28 -1.04
CA TYR A 280 1.59 -22.26 -1.04
C TYR A 280 2.23 -23.54 -1.58
N LYS A 281 1.48 -24.27 -2.41
CA LYS A 281 1.90 -25.53 -3.02
C LYS A 281 1.66 -25.44 -4.52
N ASP A 282 2.69 -25.75 -5.28
CA ASP A 282 2.60 -25.80 -6.74
C ASP A 282 1.52 -26.81 -7.16
N ALA A 283 0.77 -26.46 -8.21
CA ALA A 283 -0.34 -27.25 -8.77
C ALA A 283 -1.52 -27.56 -7.83
N VAL A 284 -1.56 -26.99 -6.61
CA VAL A 284 -2.71 -27.14 -5.70
C VAL A 284 -3.43 -25.80 -5.60
N THR A 285 -4.67 -25.74 -6.10
CA THR A 285 -5.53 -24.56 -5.97
C THR A 285 -6.30 -24.59 -4.65
N ALA A 286 -6.50 -23.43 -4.03
CA ALA A 286 -7.37 -23.29 -2.87
C ALA A 286 -8.85 -23.41 -3.27
N ARG A 287 -9.71 -23.70 -2.28
CA ARG A 287 -11.16 -23.82 -2.53
C ARG A 287 -11.77 -22.54 -3.13
N TRP A 288 -11.34 -21.37 -2.66
CA TRP A 288 -11.83 -20.08 -3.15
C TRP A 288 -11.44 -19.80 -4.61
N GLU A 289 -10.47 -20.52 -5.17
CA GLU A 289 -10.07 -20.39 -6.58
C GLU A 289 -10.99 -21.16 -7.53
N GLN A 290 -11.77 -22.12 -6.99
CA GLN A 290 -12.65 -23.01 -7.77
C GLN A 290 -14.15 -22.86 -7.45
N ASP A 291 -14.50 -22.45 -6.23
CA ASP A 291 -15.90 -22.36 -5.76
C ASP A 291 -16.47 -20.96 -6.00
N PHE A 292 -17.34 -20.81 -7.01
CA PHE A 292 -18.01 -19.53 -7.33
C PHE A 292 -18.85 -18.98 -6.17
N ASN A 293 -19.34 -19.85 -5.28
CA ASN A 293 -20.17 -19.48 -4.13
C ASN A 293 -19.36 -19.48 -2.83
N TYR A 294 -18.03 -19.38 -2.91
CA TYR A 294 -17.16 -19.45 -1.73
C TYR A 294 -17.53 -18.38 -0.69
N CYS A 295 -17.77 -17.14 -1.12
CA CYS A 295 -18.08 -16.07 -0.17
C CYS A 295 -19.41 -16.29 0.57
N ASP A 296 -20.41 -16.95 -0.01
CA ASP A 296 -21.65 -17.28 0.70
C ASP A 296 -21.41 -18.18 1.91
N GLN A 297 -20.40 -19.04 1.84
CA GLN A 297 -19.99 -19.87 2.98
C GLN A 297 -19.23 -19.03 4.01
N ILE A 298 -18.39 -18.09 3.56
CA ILE A 298 -17.68 -17.16 4.46
C ILE A 298 -18.67 -16.31 5.25
N ARG A 299 -19.71 -15.78 4.59
CA ARG A 299 -20.77 -14.95 5.20
C ARG A 299 -21.57 -15.67 6.29
N LYS A 300 -21.53 -17.01 6.35
CA LYS A 300 -22.19 -17.80 7.41
C LYS A 300 -21.35 -17.92 8.68
N ILE A 301 -20.04 -17.69 8.61
CA ILE A 301 -19.14 -17.79 9.75
C ILE A 301 -19.36 -16.60 10.68
N SER A 302 -19.50 -16.85 11.99
CA SER A 302 -19.89 -15.83 12.98
C SER A 302 -19.11 -14.52 12.89
N VAL A 303 -17.78 -14.59 12.72
CA VAL A 303 -16.89 -13.43 12.68
C VAL A 303 -17.00 -12.60 11.39
N TYR A 304 -17.54 -13.16 10.30
CA TYR A 304 -17.73 -12.47 9.02
C TYR A 304 -19.19 -12.15 8.73
N ARG A 305 -20.11 -12.79 9.46
CA ARG A 305 -21.56 -12.61 9.31
C ARG A 305 -22.06 -11.29 9.89
N LYS A 306 -21.43 -10.82 10.97
CA LYS A 306 -21.82 -9.61 11.71
C LYS A 306 -20.61 -8.68 11.84
N GLY A 307 -20.87 -7.40 11.99
CA GLY A 307 -19.84 -6.37 12.14
C GLY A 307 -19.08 -6.13 10.83
N THR A 308 -17.91 -5.52 10.97
CA THR A 308 -17.18 -4.92 9.85
C THR A 308 -16.07 -5.80 9.27
N ARG A 309 -15.83 -6.98 9.85
CA ARG A 309 -14.64 -7.80 9.52
C ARG A 309 -14.59 -8.22 8.06
N LEU A 310 -15.73 -8.59 7.47
CA LEU A 310 -15.76 -8.96 6.05
C LEU A 310 -15.39 -7.77 5.16
N LEU A 311 -15.95 -6.59 5.44
CA LEU A 311 -15.62 -5.36 4.73
C LEU A 311 -14.16 -4.95 4.92
N ASP A 312 -13.59 -5.15 6.12
CA ASP A 312 -12.18 -4.93 6.38
C ASP A 312 -11.28 -5.80 5.50
N LEU A 313 -11.66 -7.07 5.27
CA LEU A 313 -10.94 -7.97 4.37
C LEU A 313 -11.11 -7.59 2.90
N ILE A 314 -12.27 -7.06 2.50
CA ILE A 314 -12.48 -6.61 1.12
C ILE A 314 -11.67 -5.33 0.84
N ASP A 315 -11.67 -4.36 1.76
CA ASP A 315 -10.78 -3.19 1.65
C ASP A 315 -9.31 -3.59 1.63
N ALA A 316 -8.91 -4.56 2.47
CA ALA A 316 -7.55 -5.08 2.46
C ALA A 316 -7.19 -5.72 1.12
N ALA A 317 -8.13 -6.44 0.48
CA ALA A 317 -7.94 -7.02 -0.84
C ALA A 317 -7.84 -5.97 -1.96
N VAL A 318 -8.65 -4.91 -1.89
CA VAL A 318 -8.55 -3.74 -2.79
C VAL A 318 -7.16 -3.09 -2.66
N PHE A 319 -6.72 -2.85 -1.43
CA PHE A 319 -5.40 -2.30 -1.14
C PHE A 319 -4.26 -3.23 -1.63
N ASP A 320 -4.35 -4.52 -1.30
CA ASP A 320 -3.38 -5.53 -1.71
C ASP A 320 -3.29 -5.66 -3.22
N TYR A 321 -4.41 -5.55 -3.94
CA TYR A 321 -4.40 -5.63 -5.40
C TYR A 321 -3.69 -4.44 -6.02
N LEU A 322 -3.94 -3.22 -5.51
CA LEU A 322 -3.23 -2.01 -5.96
C LEU A 322 -1.71 -2.16 -5.81
N ILE A 323 -1.25 -2.66 -4.66
CA ILE A 323 0.18 -2.84 -4.41
C ILE A 323 0.72 -4.16 -4.98
N GLY A 324 -0.13 -5.09 -5.42
CA GLY A 324 0.27 -6.41 -5.90
C GLY A 324 0.77 -7.36 -4.79
N ASN A 325 0.23 -7.25 -3.58
CA ASN A 325 0.56 -8.13 -2.46
C ASN A 325 -0.33 -9.39 -2.48
N ALA A 326 0.22 -10.49 -2.97
CA ALA A 326 -0.49 -11.77 -3.03
C ALA A 326 -0.26 -12.66 -1.80
N ASP A 327 0.39 -12.16 -0.74
CA ASP A 327 0.86 -12.93 0.41
C ASP A 327 0.10 -12.63 1.72
N ARG A 328 -1.11 -12.07 1.66
CA ARG A 328 -1.95 -11.86 2.87
C ARG A 328 -2.62 -13.16 3.34
N HIS A 329 -1.80 -14.11 3.80
CA HIS A 329 -2.27 -15.41 4.28
C HIS A 329 -2.84 -15.41 5.70
N HIS A 330 -2.49 -14.41 6.49
CA HIS A 330 -3.12 -14.09 7.76
C HIS A 330 -3.47 -12.62 7.79
N TYR A 331 -4.30 -12.27 8.76
CA TYR A 331 -4.56 -10.89 9.11
C TYR A 331 -4.57 -10.73 10.63
N GLU A 332 -4.26 -9.53 11.07
CA GLU A 332 -4.14 -9.18 12.49
C GLU A 332 -5.18 -8.12 12.85
N VAL A 333 -5.70 -8.23 14.06
CA VAL A 333 -6.58 -7.24 14.70
C VAL A 333 -6.15 -7.03 16.14
N PHE A 334 -6.65 -5.99 16.80
CA PHE A 334 -6.47 -5.82 18.23
C PHE A 334 -7.29 -6.84 19.01
N ALA A 335 -6.61 -7.65 19.83
CA ALA A 335 -7.17 -8.77 20.56
C ALA A 335 -8.26 -8.35 21.55
N ASP A 336 -8.07 -7.18 22.15
CA ASP A 336 -8.83 -6.68 23.30
C ASP A 336 -9.99 -5.76 22.91
N PHE A 337 -10.22 -5.56 21.61
CA PHE A 337 -11.26 -4.67 21.10
C PHE A 337 -12.23 -5.44 20.19
N PRO A 338 -13.54 -5.49 20.53
CA PRO A 338 -14.54 -6.10 19.66
C PRO A 338 -14.61 -5.34 18.34
N ASP A 339 -14.80 -6.06 17.24
CA ASP A 339 -14.87 -5.50 15.89
C ASP A 339 -13.70 -4.56 15.51
N SER A 340 -12.53 -4.81 16.12
CA SER A 340 -11.27 -4.18 15.75
C SER A 340 -11.00 -4.31 14.26
N ILE A 341 -10.39 -3.25 13.73
CA ILE A 341 -9.96 -3.17 12.34
C ILE A 341 -8.92 -4.22 12.00
N VAL A 342 -8.96 -4.68 10.75
CA VAL A 342 -7.87 -5.42 10.14
C VAL A 342 -6.71 -4.46 9.91
N ILE A 343 -5.59 -4.75 10.56
CA ILE A 343 -4.38 -3.95 10.48
C ILE A 343 -3.60 -4.42 9.25
N LEU A 344 -3.19 -3.47 8.42
CA LEU A 344 -2.47 -3.74 7.18
C LEU A 344 -0.97 -3.87 7.47
N LEU A 345 -0.60 -4.99 8.09
CA LEU A 345 0.78 -5.37 8.37
C LEU A 345 1.40 -6.19 7.22
N ASP A 346 2.73 -6.26 7.25
CA ASP A 346 3.57 -7.07 6.36
C ASP A 346 3.28 -6.86 4.87
N ASN A 347 3.50 -5.62 4.41
CA ASN A 347 3.32 -5.23 3.02
C ASN A 347 4.62 -5.35 2.21
N GLY A 348 5.66 -6.00 2.75
CA GLY A 348 6.96 -6.15 2.10
C GLY A 348 6.92 -6.95 0.79
N LYS A 349 6.00 -7.91 0.64
CA LYS A 349 5.79 -8.64 -0.62
C LYS A 349 4.89 -7.91 -1.62
N SER A 350 5.00 -6.60 -1.65
CA SER A 350 4.27 -5.73 -2.58
C SER A 350 5.20 -5.13 -3.62
N PHE A 351 4.61 -4.48 -4.62
CA PHE A 351 5.28 -3.86 -5.76
C PHE A 351 6.28 -4.82 -6.43
N GLY A 352 5.91 -6.10 -6.54
CA GLY A 352 6.72 -7.17 -7.11
C GLY A 352 7.00 -7.02 -8.61
N ASN A 353 5.92 -6.75 -9.34
CA ASN A 353 5.92 -6.69 -10.79
C ASN A 353 4.97 -5.57 -11.25
N PRO A 354 5.45 -4.55 -11.96
CA PRO A 354 4.59 -3.46 -12.47
C PRO A 354 3.82 -3.84 -13.74
N TYR A 355 4.17 -4.97 -14.37
CA TYR A 355 3.60 -5.43 -15.65
C TYR A 355 2.59 -6.58 -15.48
N TRP A 356 2.38 -7.04 -14.25
CA TRP A 356 1.43 -8.10 -13.92
C TRP A 356 0.44 -7.61 -12.87
N ASP A 357 -0.85 -7.85 -13.13
CA ASP A 357 -1.93 -7.52 -12.22
C ASP A 357 -2.61 -8.82 -11.76
N GLU A 358 -2.25 -9.28 -10.55
CA GLU A 358 -2.71 -10.56 -10.02
C GLU A 358 -4.18 -10.50 -9.58
N LEU A 359 -5.09 -10.74 -10.52
CA LEU A 359 -6.54 -10.61 -10.31
C LEU A 359 -7.05 -11.48 -9.16
N THR A 360 -6.41 -12.61 -8.85
CA THR A 360 -6.84 -13.47 -7.75
C THR A 360 -6.79 -12.79 -6.38
N ILE A 361 -6.02 -11.68 -6.22
CA ILE A 361 -6.05 -10.87 -4.99
C ILE A 361 -7.42 -10.23 -4.77
N LEU A 362 -8.14 -9.83 -5.82
CA LEU A 362 -9.48 -9.24 -5.73
C LEU A 362 -10.60 -10.24 -5.45
N ALA A 363 -10.29 -11.52 -5.20
CA ALA A 363 -11.29 -12.54 -4.92
C ALA A 363 -12.32 -12.16 -3.86
N PRO A 364 -11.95 -11.54 -2.72
CA PRO A 364 -12.95 -11.07 -1.76
C PRO A 364 -13.95 -10.08 -2.37
N LEU A 365 -13.51 -9.16 -3.23
CA LEU A 365 -14.38 -8.16 -3.85
C LEU A 365 -15.35 -8.80 -4.86
N TYR A 366 -14.83 -9.51 -5.85
CA TYR A 366 -15.68 -10.05 -6.93
C TYR A 366 -16.51 -11.27 -6.51
N GLN A 367 -16.18 -11.94 -5.39
CA GLN A 367 -17.00 -13.04 -4.86
C GLN A 367 -18.06 -12.56 -3.86
N CYS A 368 -17.73 -11.57 -3.03
CA CYS A 368 -18.65 -11.12 -1.98
C CYS A 368 -19.57 -10.00 -2.44
N CYS A 369 -19.18 -9.25 -3.49
CA CYS A 369 -19.88 -8.09 -4.00
C CYS A 369 -20.36 -7.17 -2.87
N LYS A 370 -19.42 -6.70 -2.05
CA LYS A 370 -19.62 -5.68 -1.02
C LYS A 370 -18.43 -4.76 -0.97
N LEU A 371 -18.64 -3.48 -0.69
CA LEU A 371 -17.57 -2.53 -0.46
C LEU A 371 -18.06 -1.41 0.46
N ARG A 372 -17.15 -0.79 1.21
CA ARG A 372 -17.50 0.44 1.92
C ARG A 372 -17.74 1.57 0.93
N LYS A 373 -18.77 2.37 1.20
CA LYS A 373 -19.04 3.58 0.40
C LYS A 373 -17.84 4.55 0.41
N THR A 374 -17.21 4.72 1.57
CA THR A 374 -16.02 5.58 1.76
C THR A 374 -14.85 5.11 0.88
N THR A 375 -14.59 3.80 0.82
CA THR A 375 -13.58 3.22 -0.07
C THR A 375 -13.92 3.47 -1.55
N TYR A 376 -15.18 3.24 -1.94
CA TYR A 376 -15.64 3.46 -3.32
C TYR A 376 -15.47 4.92 -3.77
N GLU A 377 -15.92 5.87 -2.96
CA GLU A 377 -15.80 7.30 -3.24
C GLU A 377 -14.33 7.73 -3.34
N ARG A 378 -13.47 7.20 -2.47
CA ARG A 378 -12.05 7.47 -2.50
C ARG A 378 -11.37 6.92 -3.75
N LEU A 379 -11.72 5.71 -4.18
CA LEU A 379 -11.20 5.12 -5.42
C LEU A 379 -11.58 5.99 -6.63
N TRP A 380 -12.83 6.44 -6.70
CA TRP A 380 -13.28 7.33 -7.77
C TRP A 380 -12.57 8.68 -7.79
N ALA A 381 -12.29 9.27 -6.63
CA ALA A 381 -11.55 10.52 -6.55
C ALA A 381 -10.18 10.42 -7.23
N PHE A 382 -9.49 9.27 -7.13
CA PHE A 382 -8.12 9.10 -7.65
C PHE A 382 -8.02 8.48 -9.05
N VAL A 383 -9.11 8.33 -9.79
CA VAL A 383 -9.06 7.76 -11.16
C VAL A 383 -8.10 8.53 -12.06
N GLY A 384 -7.05 7.86 -12.53
CA GLY A 384 -6.03 8.46 -13.41
C GLY A 384 -5.03 9.39 -12.70
N HIS A 385 -5.10 9.47 -11.37
CA HIS A 385 -4.25 10.34 -10.55
C HIS A 385 -3.63 9.63 -9.35
N LEU A 386 -3.91 8.34 -9.13
CA LEU A 386 -3.44 7.61 -7.95
C LEU A 386 -1.92 7.47 -7.95
N GLY A 387 -1.34 7.02 -9.07
CA GLY A 387 0.09 6.81 -9.20
C GLY A 387 0.89 8.09 -8.99
N GLN A 388 0.48 9.17 -9.67
CA GLN A 388 1.13 10.47 -9.54
C GLN A 388 0.95 11.09 -8.14
N SER A 389 -0.22 10.92 -7.52
CA SER A 389 -0.47 11.40 -6.15
C SER A 389 0.41 10.68 -5.13
N LEU A 390 0.56 9.36 -5.26
CA LEU A 390 1.48 8.59 -4.42
C LEU A 390 2.93 9.03 -4.64
N LYS A 391 3.35 9.25 -5.89
CA LYS A 391 4.69 9.77 -6.22
C LYS A 391 4.98 11.11 -5.54
N VAL A 392 4.00 12.01 -5.49
CA VAL A 392 4.12 13.29 -4.76
C VAL A 392 4.39 13.07 -3.27
N LEU A 393 3.69 12.12 -2.63
CA LEU A 393 3.92 11.80 -1.22
C LEU A 393 5.29 11.15 -0.99
N LEU A 394 5.66 10.18 -1.83
CA LEU A 394 6.93 9.44 -1.69
C LEU A 394 8.17 10.28 -1.97
N ASN A 395 8.04 11.40 -2.68
CA ASN A 395 9.13 12.37 -2.84
C ASN A 395 9.56 13.04 -1.52
N TRP A 396 8.75 12.96 -0.47
CA TRP A 396 9.11 13.46 0.86
C TRP A 396 9.82 12.42 1.74
N ASP A 397 9.84 11.15 1.33
CA ASP A 397 10.66 10.15 1.99
C ASP A 397 12.14 10.33 1.59
N GLN A 398 13.06 10.17 2.53
CA GLN A 398 14.49 10.36 2.26
C GLN A 398 15.07 9.32 1.30
N LEU A 399 14.41 8.18 1.13
CA LEU A 399 14.78 7.14 0.17
C LEU A 399 14.16 7.37 -1.22
N SER A 400 13.63 8.56 -1.49
CA SER A 400 13.15 8.92 -2.82
C SER A 400 14.31 8.86 -3.84
N PRO A 401 14.13 8.19 -5.00
CA PRO A 401 12.90 7.54 -5.46
C PRO A 401 12.59 6.22 -4.74
N VAL A 402 11.36 6.08 -4.22
CA VAL A 402 10.90 4.88 -3.50
C VAL A 402 10.40 3.79 -4.46
N LEU A 403 9.75 4.15 -5.56
CA LEU A 403 9.27 3.22 -6.59
C LEU A 403 9.76 3.66 -7.97
N SER A 404 9.94 2.69 -8.88
CA SER A 404 10.20 2.96 -10.29
C SER A 404 8.94 3.47 -11.01
N GLN A 405 9.13 4.18 -12.11
CA GLN A 405 8.05 4.80 -12.88
C GLN A 405 6.93 3.82 -13.30
N PRO A 406 7.23 2.59 -13.77
CA PRO A 406 6.19 1.62 -14.15
C PRO A 406 5.25 1.23 -12.99
N HIS A 407 5.70 1.28 -11.73
CA HIS A 407 4.82 0.97 -10.59
C HIS A 407 3.75 2.06 -10.38
N TYR A 408 4.08 3.33 -10.60
CA TYR A 408 3.09 4.40 -10.53
C TYR A 408 2.01 4.23 -11.61
N GLU A 409 2.41 3.90 -12.84
CA GLU A 409 1.48 3.63 -13.94
C GLU A 409 0.60 2.41 -13.68
N SER A 410 1.16 1.38 -13.04
CA SER A 410 0.39 0.18 -12.69
C SER A 410 -0.74 0.45 -11.69
N LEU A 411 -0.59 1.45 -10.79
CA LEU A 411 -1.63 1.79 -9.82
C LEU A 411 -2.89 2.32 -10.49
N ASP A 412 -2.77 3.21 -11.47
CA ASP A 412 -3.92 3.75 -12.21
C ASP A 412 -4.60 2.67 -13.05
N ARG A 413 -3.82 1.77 -13.65
CA ARG A 413 -4.36 0.61 -14.38
C ARG A 413 -5.15 -0.32 -13.45
N ARG A 414 -4.59 -0.69 -12.30
CA ARG A 414 -5.22 -1.56 -11.29
C ARG A 414 -6.47 -0.92 -10.67
N LEU A 415 -6.45 0.40 -10.42
CA LEU A 415 -7.61 1.12 -9.91
C LEU A 415 -8.80 1.00 -10.87
N ARG A 416 -8.59 1.15 -12.18
CA ARG A 416 -9.66 0.96 -13.17
C ARG A 416 -10.22 -0.46 -13.16
N THR A 417 -9.36 -1.47 -13.01
CA THR A 417 -9.80 -2.87 -12.85
C THR A 417 -10.68 -3.06 -11.60
N ILE A 418 -10.35 -2.41 -10.48
CA ILE A 418 -11.18 -2.45 -9.27
C ILE A 418 -12.56 -1.84 -9.54
N LEU A 419 -12.61 -0.66 -10.17
CA LEU A 419 -13.89 -0.01 -10.48
C LEU A 419 -14.74 -0.85 -11.45
N ALA A 420 -14.12 -1.47 -12.46
CA ALA A 420 -14.82 -2.40 -13.34
C ALA A 420 -15.34 -3.64 -12.59
N ALA A 421 -14.60 -4.17 -11.60
CA ALA A 421 -15.08 -5.26 -10.76
C ALA A 421 -16.28 -4.87 -9.87
N ILE A 422 -16.30 -3.64 -9.38
CA ILE A 422 -17.44 -3.09 -8.64
C ILE A 422 -18.65 -2.97 -9.57
N GLU A 423 -18.43 -2.45 -10.78
CA GLU A 423 -19.48 -2.28 -11.79
C GLU A 423 -20.08 -3.63 -12.24
N VAL A 424 -19.27 -4.67 -12.41
CA VAL A 424 -19.78 -6.05 -12.62
C VAL A 424 -20.72 -6.46 -11.49
N CYS A 425 -20.33 -6.24 -10.24
CA CYS A 425 -21.17 -6.60 -9.10
C CYS A 425 -22.48 -5.79 -9.03
N LEU A 426 -22.46 -4.50 -9.40
CA LEU A 426 -23.66 -3.67 -9.44
C LEU A 426 -24.64 -4.16 -10.52
N ASN A 427 -24.14 -4.46 -11.71
CA ASN A 427 -24.93 -4.96 -12.83
C ASN A 427 -25.57 -6.33 -12.54
N GLU A 428 -24.87 -7.22 -11.84
CA GLU A 428 -25.39 -8.56 -11.51
C GLU A 428 -26.41 -8.57 -10.37
N ASN A 429 -26.34 -7.60 -9.44
CA ASN A 429 -27.24 -7.52 -8.29
C ASN A 429 -28.43 -6.57 -8.49
N GLY A 430 -28.40 -5.73 -9.52
CA GLY A 430 -29.41 -4.71 -9.85
C GLY A 430 -29.25 -3.41 -9.07
N GLU A 431 -29.58 -2.27 -9.69
CA GLU A 431 -29.42 -0.92 -9.10
C GLU A 431 -30.21 -0.75 -7.77
N GLU A 432 -31.37 -1.39 -7.64
CA GLU A 432 -32.19 -1.35 -6.41
C GLU A 432 -31.49 -1.99 -5.18
N LYS A 433 -30.43 -2.77 -5.38
CA LYS A 433 -29.61 -3.37 -4.32
C LYS A 433 -28.24 -2.69 -4.16
N ALA A 434 -27.99 -1.56 -4.82
CA ALA A 434 -26.75 -0.80 -4.67
C ALA A 434 -26.53 -0.36 -3.21
N SER A 435 -27.61 -0.10 -2.46
CA SER A 435 -27.55 0.18 -1.01
C SER A 435 -27.09 -1.03 -0.17
N ASP A 436 -27.37 -2.26 -0.62
CA ASP A 436 -26.92 -3.49 0.06
C ASP A 436 -25.44 -3.80 -0.26
N TYR A 437 -24.98 -3.33 -1.41
CA TYR A 437 -23.59 -3.41 -1.88
C TYR A 437 -22.69 -2.46 -1.12
N PHE A 438 -23.10 -1.19 -1.01
CA PHE A 438 -22.36 -0.15 -0.29
C PHE A 438 -22.82 -0.07 1.16
N ASP A 439 -22.01 -0.61 2.07
CA ASP A 439 -22.26 -0.41 3.50
C ASP A 439 -21.87 1.01 3.89
N LEU A 440 -22.79 1.71 4.56
CA LEU A 440 -22.54 3.02 5.14
C LEU A 440 -21.83 2.80 6.47
N ASP A 441 -20.59 3.31 6.61
CA ASP A 441 -19.93 3.38 7.91
C ASP A 441 -20.73 4.34 8.81
N LEU A 442 -21.71 3.82 9.56
CA LEU A 442 -22.55 4.59 10.50
C LEU A 442 -21.72 5.16 11.68
N ASP A 443 -20.46 4.76 11.83
CA ASP A 443 -19.58 5.17 12.92
C ASP A 443 -18.92 6.55 12.72
N MET A 444 -19.11 7.22 11.58
CA MET A 444 -18.51 8.53 11.31
C MET A 444 -19.34 9.74 11.79
N CYS A 445 -20.51 9.53 12.38
CA CYS A 445 -21.37 10.61 12.89
C CYS A 445 -21.22 10.82 14.40
N ALA A 446 -20.08 11.34 14.87
CA ALA A 446 -19.98 11.94 16.21
C ALA A 446 -18.74 12.84 16.40
N ILE A 447 -18.65 13.97 15.68
CA ILE A 447 -17.89 15.13 16.16
C ILE A 447 -18.75 16.38 15.96
N ILE A 448 -19.52 16.74 16.99
CA ILE A 448 -20.17 18.05 17.08
C ILE A 448 -19.16 19.00 17.73
N HIS A 449 -18.64 19.95 16.96
CA HIS A 449 -17.97 21.12 17.53
C HIS A 449 -19.04 22.04 18.15
N CYS A 450 -19.11 22.09 19.47
CA CYS A 450 -19.75 23.20 20.18
C CYS A 450 -18.79 24.40 20.14
N SER A 451 -19.04 25.38 19.28
CA SER A 451 -18.37 26.69 19.36
C SER A 451 -19.04 27.55 20.43
N THR A 452 -18.34 27.82 21.52
CA THR A 452 -18.75 28.83 22.50
C THR A 452 -18.27 30.20 22.01
N SER A 453 -19.19 31.04 21.52
CA SER A 453 -18.97 32.48 21.48
C SER A 453 -19.36 33.08 22.83
N LEU A 454 -18.37 33.70 23.50
CA LEU A 454 -18.53 34.55 24.67
C LEU A 454 -19.39 35.78 24.31
N VAL A 455 -20.65 35.84 24.73
CA VAL A 455 -21.33 37.09 25.15
C VAL A 455 -22.51 36.77 26.11
N ASP A 456 -22.47 37.41 27.27
CA ASP A 456 -23.51 37.71 28.26
C ASP A 456 -24.23 36.66 29.12
N LEU A 457 -24.17 36.91 30.43
CA LEU A 457 -24.99 36.33 31.49
C LEU A 457 -26.42 36.89 31.44
N SER A 458 -27.43 36.04 31.23
CA SER A 458 -28.67 36.10 32.01
C SER A 458 -29.56 34.87 31.78
N LEU A 459 -29.78 34.10 32.84
CA LEU A 459 -30.96 33.30 33.20
C LEU A 459 -31.94 32.86 32.07
N ARG A 460 -31.83 31.60 31.62
CA ARG A 460 -32.94 30.65 31.31
C ARG A 460 -32.39 29.27 30.87
N PRO A 461 -33.13 28.16 31.04
CA PRO A 461 -32.63 26.81 30.77
C PRO A 461 -32.44 26.58 29.25
N GLN A 462 -31.24 26.15 28.86
CA GLN A 462 -30.91 25.81 27.48
C GLN A 462 -31.60 24.50 27.08
N LEU A 463 -32.52 24.59 26.12
CA LEU A 463 -32.90 23.44 25.29
C LEU A 463 -31.78 23.21 24.26
N CYS A 464 -30.97 22.17 24.46
CA CYS A 464 -30.17 21.59 23.38
C CYS A 464 -31.12 20.88 22.42
N VAL A 465 -31.49 21.54 21.32
CA VAL A 465 -32.18 20.88 20.21
C VAL A 465 -31.11 20.11 19.42
N LEU A 466 -31.13 18.78 19.53
CA LEU A 466 -30.34 17.89 18.69
C LEU A 466 -30.83 18.02 17.24
N TRP A 467 -30.08 18.73 16.39
CA TRP A 467 -30.21 18.59 14.94
C TRP A 467 -29.30 17.46 14.49
N LEU A 468 -29.87 16.27 14.30
CA LEU A 468 -29.26 15.19 13.53
C LEU A 468 -29.32 15.59 12.05
N THR A 469 -28.34 16.34 11.56
CA THR A 469 -28.16 16.50 10.11
C THR A 469 -27.32 15.34 9.58
N CYS A 470 -27.97 14.19 9.35
CA CYS A 470 -27.48 13.26 8.34
C CYS A 470 -27.86 13.85 6.98
N PHE A 471 -26.89 14.25 6.17
CA PHE A 471 -27.16 14.54 4.76
C PHE A 471 -27.42 13.20 4.04
N SER A 472 -28.68 12.77 4.03
CA SER A 472 -29.20 11.83 3.04
C SER A 472 -29.87 12.62 1.94
N TYR A 473 -29.34 12.52 0.73
CA TYR A 473 -30.09 12.81 -0.48
C TYR A 473 -31.15 11.73 -0.64
N ASP A 474 -32.32 11.94 0.00
CA ASP A 474 -33.58 11.26 -0.29
C ASP A 474 -34.70 12.05 0.41
N TYR A 475 -35.06 13.18 -0.20
CA TYR A 475 -36.19 14.02 0.22
C TYR A 475 -37.35 13.78 -0.74
N LEU A 476 -38.03 12.64 -0.61
CA LEU A 476 -39.37 12.39 -1.15
C LEU A 476 -39.89 11.11 -0.51
N ASN A 477 -40.62 11.27 0.62
CA ASN A 477 -41.63 10.34 1.20
C ASN A 477 -41.75 10.43 2.74
N PHE A 478 -41.44 11.58 3.35
CA PHE A 478 -41.72 11.81 4.78
C PHE A 478 -42.58 13.06 5.02
N ILE A 479 -43.68 13.20 4.26
CA ILE A 479 -44.81 14.05 4.63
C ILE A 479 -46.08 13.25 4.36
N HIS A 480 -46.49 12.40 5.31
CA HIS A 480 -47.90 12.01 5.42
C HIS A 480 -48.35 11.43 6.77
N LEU A 481 -47.52 11.44 7.82
CA LEU A 481 -47.90 10.95 9.14
C LEU A 481 -47.54 11.94 10.24
N LEU A 482 -48.15 13.12 10.20
CA LEU A 482 -48.40 13.98 11.36
C LEU A 482 -49.53 14.95 10.97
N ASN A 483 -50.77 14.52 11.20
CA ASN A 483 -51.96 15.36 11.34
C ASN A 483 -52.75 14.82 12.53
#